data_AF-A0A6J7GVW1-F1
#
_entry.id   AF-A0A6J7GVW1-F1
#
_cell.length_a   1.000
_cell.length_b   1.000
_cell.length_c   1.000
_cell.angle_alpha   90.00
_cell.angle_beta   90.00
_cell.angle_gamma   90.00
#
_symmetry.space_group_name_H-M   'P 1'
#
loop_
_entity.id
_entity.type
_entity.pdbx_description
1 polymer ?
#
loop_
_entity_poly.entity_id
_entity_poly.type
_entity_poly.pdbx_seq_one_letter_code
_entity_poly.pdbx_strand_id
1 'polypeptide(L)'
;MRTDPTDNGGLFLGRRPGTAPVRYGRLPARGSARRIAFDAVASAVLLVVMALLTAAMWGPLPIAAMWIASQVASSNVGLWIAVAFSLVLLFVFGALVVLRRVDQIWILVRRAAGVDQRQGILGRLFLVTTIVVVPVFTVWFLFLGGLQPTGGSF
;
A
#
# COMPACT_ATOMS: atom_id res chain seq x y z
N MET A 1 22.33 -25.23 -4.40
CA MET A 1 22.10 -23.78 -4.23
C MET A 1 22.35 -23.15 -5.58
N ARG A 2 21.40 -22.40 -6.13
CA ARG A 2 21.52 -21.84 -7.48
C ARG A 2 22.09 -20.43 -7.36
N THR A 3 23.38 -20.30 -7.67
CA THR A 3 24.03 -19.01 -7.93
C THR A 3 23.85 -18.73 -9.42
N ASP A 4 23.23 -17.61 -9.78
CA ASP A 4 23.14 -17.21 -11.17
C ASP A 4 24.52 -16.78 -11.67
N PRO A 5 25.11 -17.39 -12.72
CA PRO A 5 26.42 -17.00 -13.22
C PRO A 5 26.47 -15.55 -13.71
N THR A 6 25.33 -14.93 -14.05
CA THR A 6 25.26 -13.54 -14.50
C THR A 6 25.36 -12.52 -13.36
N ASP A 7 25.03 -12.89 -12.12
CA ASP A 7 25.11 -12.00 -10.95
C ASP A 7 26.56 -11.65 -10.55
N ASN A 8 27.54 -12.42 -11.04
CA ASN A 8 28.95 -12.24 -10.70
C ASN A 8 29.72 -11.43 -11.76
N GLY A 9 29.05 -10.86 -12.76
CA GLY A 9 29.69 -9.94 -13.72
C GLY A 9 30.56 -10.61 -14.79
N GLY A 10 30.21 -11.82 -15.22
CA GLY A 10 30.89 -12.52 -16.32
C GLY A 10 32.09 -13.36 -15.88
N LEU A 11 32.48 -14.27 -16.77
CA LEU A 11 33.47 -15.34 -16.62
C LEU A 11 34.88 -14.88 -16.20
N PHE A 12 35.13 -13.57 -16.06
CA PHE A 12 36.44 -12.99 -15.76
C PHE A 12 36.27 -11.74 -14.91
N LEU A 13 36.32 -11.85 -13.57
CA LEU A 13 36.72 -10.75 -12.68
C LEU A 13 36.97 -11.33 -11.28
N GLY A 14 38.25 -11.45 -10.94
CA GLY A 14 38.68 -11.76 -9.59
C GLY A 14 38.17 -10.73 -8.58
N ARG A 15 37.77 -11.22 -7.41
CA ARG A 15 37.66 -10.55 -6.10
C ARG A 15 37.59 -9.01 -6.16
N ARG A 16 36.55 -8.42 -6.77
CA ARG A 16 36.19 -7.04 -6.42
C ARG A 16 35.55 -7.08 -5.03
N PRO A 17 36.08 -6.35 -4.03
CA PRO A 17 35.38 -6.18 -2.76
C PRO A 17 34.00 -5.59 -3.07
N GLY A 18 32.93 -6.36 -2.79
CA GLY A 18 31.55 -6.00 -3.15
C GLY A 18 30.85 -6.91 -4.17
N THR A 19 31.55 -7.85 -4.83
CA THR A 19 30.95 -8.83 -5.77
C THR A 19 30.78 -10.22 -5.15
N ALA A 20 30.58 -10.31 -3.83
CA ALA A 20 30.30 -11.58 -3.19
C ALA A 20 29.01 -12.16 -3.78
N PRO A 21 28.98 -13.45 -4.18
CA PRO A 21 27.79 -14.05 -4.79
C PRO A 21 26.61 -13.84 -3.86
N VAL A 22 25.55 -13.21 -4.37
CA VAL A 22 24.35 -12.91 -3.60
C VAL A 22 23.76 -14.24 -3.16
N ARG A 23 23.92 -14.56 -1.87
CA ARG A 23 23.41 -15.79 -1.29
C ARG A 23 21.91 -15.65 -1.11
N TYR A 24 21.16 -16.17 -2.06
CA TYR A 24 19.71 -16.24 -1.94
C TYR A 24 19.29 -17.27 -0.89
N GLY A 25 18.38 -16.85 0.01
CA GLY A 25 17.75 -17.75 0.97
C GLY A 25 17.01 -18.89 0.27
N ARG A 26 17.00 -20.08 0.87
CA ARG A 26 16.27 -21.24 0.31
C ARG A 26 14.78 -20.93 0.23
N LEU A 27 14.14 -21.42 -0.84
CA LEU A 27 12.69 -21.45 -0.95
C LEU A 27 12.11 -22.28 0.22
N PRO A 28 10.98 -21.87 0.82
CA PRO A 28 10.30 -22.68 1.84
C PRO A 28 9.95 -24.07 1.30
N ALA A 29 9.97 -25.10 2.16
CA ALA A 29 9.47 -26.42 1.79
C ALA A 29 8.00 -26.30 1.38
N ARG A 30 7.64 -26.82 0.20
CA ARG A 30 6.27 -26.76 -0.32
C ARG A 30 5.34 -27.54 0.60
N GLY A 31 4.25 -26.91 1.04
CA GLY A 31 3.19 -27.57 1.80
C GLY A 31 2.35 -28.52 0.93
N SER A 32 1.34 -29.15 1.53
CA SER A 32 0.37 -29.95 0.80
C SER A 32 -0.43 -29.09 -0.20
N ALA A 33 -1.01 -29.71 -1.24
CA ALA A 33 -1.79 -29.00 -2.26
C ALA A 33 -2.93 -28.15 -1.66
N ARG A 34 -3.60 -28.65 -0.61
CA ARG A 34 -4.65 -27.90 0.11
C ARG A 34 -4.10 -26.65 0.80
N ARG A 35 -2.91 -26.73 1.40
CA ARG A 35 -2.28 -25.58 2.06
C ARG A 35 -1.84 -24.52 1.06
N ILE A 36 -1.30 -24.94 -0.08
CA ILE A 36 -0.94 -24.04 -1.18
C ILE A 36 -2.18 -23.29 -1.70
N ALA A 37 -3.31 -23.98 -1.88
CA ALA A 37 -4.56 -23.36 -2.31
C ALA A 37 -5.08 -22.33 -1.28
N PHE A 38 -5.01 -22.67 0.01
CA PHE A 38 -5.37 -21.74 1.08
C PHE A 38 -4.45 -20.50 1.10
N ASP A 39 -3.14 -20.70 1.00
CA ASP A 39 -2.16 -19.61 0.98
C ASP A 39 -2.35 -18.70 -0.26
N ALA A 40 -2.77 -19.27 -1.40
CA ALA A 40 -3.12 -18.51 -2.59
C ALA A 40 -4.32 -17.58 -2.33
N VAL A 41 -5.40 -18.09 -1.73
CA VAL A 41 -6.58 -17.29 -1.37
C VAL A 41 -6.22 -16.22 -0.34
N ALA A 42 -5.48 -16.58 0.71
CA ALA A 42 -5.01 -15.64 1.72
C ALA A 42 -4.17 -14.51 1.10
N SER A 43 -3.29 -14.83 0.14
CA SER A 43 -2.50 -13.81 -0.58
C SER A 43 -3.37 -12.85 -1.40
N ALA A 44 -4.47 -13.34 -1.99
CA ALA A 44 -5.41 -12.52 -2.73
C ALA A 44 -6.20 -11.59 -1.80
N VAL A 45 -6.69 -12.11 -0.67
CA VAL A 45 -7.38 -11.31 0.35
C VAL A 45 -6.49 -10.19 0.88
N LEU A 46 -5.24 -10.51 1.23
CA LEU A 46 -4.28 -9.51 1.71
C LEU A 46 -3.99 -8.43 0.64
N LEU A 47 -3.94 -8.81 -0.65
CA LEU A 47 -3.79 -7.85 -1.74
C LEU A 47 -4.98 -6.90 -1.84
N VAL A 48 -6.21 -7.43 -1.73
CA VAL A 48 -7.43 -6.62 -1.71
C VAL A 48 -7.42 -5.66 -0.52
N VAL A 49 -7.08 -6.14 0.68
CA VAL A 49 -6.97 -5.30 1.88
C VAL A 49 -5.96 -4.16 1.67
N MET A 50 -4.77 -4.45 1.15
CA MET A 50 -3.77 -3.41 0.85
C MET A 50 -4.29 -2.42 -0.18
N ALA A 51 -4.95 -2.88 -1.25
CA ALA A 51 -5.51 -2.00 -2.27
C ALA A 51 -6.59 -1.07 -1.71
N LEU A 52 -7.51 -1.60 -0.90
CA LEU A 52 -8.57 -0.82 -0.23
C LEU A 52 -8.00 0.19 0.76
N LEU A 53 -7.05 -0.21 1.60
CA LEU A 53 -6.39 0.71 2.54
C LEU A 53 -5.64 1.81 1.80
N THR A 54 -4.93 1.48 0.72
CA THR A 54 -4.23 2.48 -0.09
C THR A 54 -5.20 3.45 -0.75
N ALA A 55 -6.32 2.95 -1.30
CA ALA A 55 -7.36 3.79 -1.87
C ALA A 55 -8.02 4.70 -0.82
N ALA A 56 -8.25 4.20 0.40
CA ALA A 56 -8.85 4.95 1.49
C ALA A 56 -8.00 6.15 1.94
N MET A 57 -6.68 6.09 1.76
CA MET A 57 -5.78 7.21 2.09
C MET A 57 -6.02 8.46 1.23
N TRP A 58 -6.59 8.31 0.03
CA TRP A 58 -6.81 9.44 -0.89
C TRP A 58 -8.05 10.28 -0.57
N GLY A 59 -8.96 9.80 0.27
CA GLY A 59 -10.21 10.52 0.55
C GLY A 59 -10.93 10.06 1.81
N PRO A 60 -11.36 8.78 1.89
CA PRO A 60 -12.13 8.28 3.03
C PRO A 60 -11.49 8.53 4.40
N LEU A 61 -10.18 8.30 4.54
CA LEU A 61 -9.47 8.54 5.80
C LEU A 61 -9.39 10.03 6.16
N PRO A 62 -8.94 10.93 5.27
CA PRO A 62 -9.03 12.38 5.52
C PRO A 62 -10.45 12.86 5.88
N ILE A 63 -11.47 12.41 5.14
CA ILE A 63 -12.87 12.80 5.39
C ILE A 63 -13.33 12.32 6.78
N ALA A 64 -13.00 11.09 7.16
CA ALA A 64 -13.32 10.55 8.48
C ALA A 64 -12.64 11.37 9.60
N ALA A 65 -11.38 11.78 9.41
CA ALA A 65 -10.67 12.64 10.36
C ALA A 65 -11.35 14.01 10.50
N MET A 66 -11.78 14.62 9.40
CA MET A 66 -12.50 15.90 9.43
C MET A 66 -13.87 15.79 10.09
N TRP A 67 -14.60 14.69 9.83
CA TRP A 67 -15.88 14.43 10.47
C TRP A 67 -15.72 14.28 11.99
N ILE A 68 -14.72 13.52 12.46
CA ILE A 68 -14.44 13.41 13.90
C ILE A 68 -14.09 14.77 14.50
N ALA A 69 -13.22 15.54 13.84
CA ALA A 69 -12.86 16.88 14.32
C ALA A 69 -14.08 17.81 14.43
N SER A 70 -15.03 17.73 13.49
CA SER A 70 -16.26 18.52 13.54
C SER A 70 -17.16 18.18 14.73
N GLN A 71 -17.11 16.95 15.25
CA GLN A 71 -17.91 16.57 16.43
C GLN A 71 -17.27 17.08 17.74
N VAL A 72 -15.94 17.17 17.80
CA VAL A 72 -15.20 17.42 19.04
C VAL A 72 -14.84 18.89 19.26
N ALA A 73 -14.70 19.67 18.18
CA ALA A 73 -14.21 21.05 18.25
C ALA A 73 -15.05 22.04 17.41
N SER A 74 -16.35 21.78 17.24
CA SER A 74 -17.26 22.57 16.37
C SER A 74 -17.31 24.06 16.66
N SER A 75 -17.11 24.48 17.92
CA SER A 75 -17.26 25.87 18.35
C SER A 75 -15.98 26.70 18.30
N ASN A 76 -14.81 26.08 18.08
CA ASN A 76 -13.53 26.77 18.03
C ASN A 76 -12.74 26.34 16.79
N VAL A 77 -12.64 27.25 15.81
CA VAL A 77 -11.97 27.01 14.53
C VAL A 77 -10.50 26.62 14.71
N GLY A 78 -9.77 27.30 15.61
CA GLY A 78 -8.35 27.00 15.84
C GLY A 78 -8.15 25.59 16.40
N LEU A 79 -8.98 25.19 17.37
CA LEU A 79 -8.95 23.84 17.93
C LEU A 79 -9.39 22.80 16.90
N TRP A 80 -10.42 23.11 16.09
CA TRP A 80 -10.89 22.22 15.02
C TRP A 80 -9.80 21.93 14.00
N ILE A 81 -9.10 22.96 13.52
CA ILE A 81 -7.97 22.79 12.58
C ILE A 81 -6.89 21.91 13.20
N ALA A 82 -6.50 22.19 14.45
CA ALA A 82 -5.46 21.42 15.14
C ALA A 82 -5.83 19.94 15.31
N VAL A 83 -7.09 19.66 15.69
CA VAL A 83 -7.60 18.28 15.85
C VAL A 83 -7.71 17.58 14.49
N ALA A 84 -8.29 18.23 13.49
CA ALA A 84 -8.42 17.67 12.14
C ALA A 84 -7.06 17.31 11.55
N PHE A 85 -6.10 18.24 11.61
CA PHE A 85 -4.75 18.01 11.11
C PHE A 85 -4.06 16.85 11.84
N SER A 86 -4.14 16.82 13.17
CA SER A 86 -3.58 15.74 13.98
C SER A 86 -4.18 14.37 13.64
N LEU A 87 -5.51 14.32 13.46
CA LEU A 87 -6.21 13.09 13.09
C LEU A 87 -5.87 12.63 11.66
N VAL A 88 -5.77 13.55 10.70
CA VAL A 88 -5.35 13.22 9.33
C VAL A 88 -3.95 12.61 9.36
N LEU A 89 -2.99 13.24 10.05
CA LEU A 89 -1.65 12.69 10.20
C LEU A 89 -1.69 11.31 10.85
N LEU A 90 -2.42 11.16 11.96
CA LEU A 90 -2.55 9.89 12.67
C LEU A 90 -3.11 8.79 11.77
N PHE A 91 -4.17 9.08 11.00
CA PHE A 91 -4.80 8.11 10.11
C PHE A 91 -3.91 7.76 8.93
N VAL A 92 -3.28 8.73 8.30
CA VAL A 92 -2.39 8.49 7.14
C VAL A 92 -1.14 7.71 7.58
N PHE A 93 -0.45 8.15 8.64
CA PHE A 93 0.72 7.43 9.14
C PHE A 93 0.36 6.07 9.72
N GLY A 94 -0.75 5.97 10.46
CA GLY A 94 -1.28 4.71 10.96
C GLY A 94 -1.58 3.73 9.84
N ALA A 95 -2.27 4.18 8.78
CA ALA A 95 -2.52 3.39 7.59
C ALA A 95 -1.22 2.92 6.93
N LEU A 96 -0.22 3.78 6.77
CA LEU A 96 1.09 3.41 6.21
C LEU A 96 1.82 2.34 7.04
N VAL A 97 1.78 2.45 8.38
CA VAL A 97 2.35 1.45 9.28
C VAL A 97 1.65 0.10 9.08
N VAL A 98 0.32 0.10 9.05
CA VAL A 98 -0.47 -1.12 8.79
C VAL A 98 -0.15 -1.69 7.42
N LEU A 99 -0.14 -0.86 6.37
CA LEU A 99 0.17 -1.25 4.99
C LEU A 99 1.53 -1.94 4.91
N ARG A 100 2.56 -1.35 5.55
CA ARG A 100 3.90 -1.92 5.59
C ARG A 100 3.92 -3.28 6.28
N ARG A 101 3.20 -3.45 7.39
CA ARG A 101 3.12 -4.74 8.10
C ARG A 101 2.41 -5.80 7.26
N VAL A 102 1.30 -5.44 6.62
CA VAL A 102 0.52 -6.32 5.75
C VAL A 102 1.32 -6.73 4.52
N ASP A 103 2.08 -5.82 3.90
CA ASP A 103 2.94 -6.13 2.75
C ASP A 103 4.03 -7.16 3.10
N GLN A 104 4.64 -7.06 4.29
CA GLN A 104 5.59 -8.07 4.76
C GLN A 104 4.93 -9.44 4.97
N ILE A 105 3.74 -9.49 5.55
CA ILE A 105 2.97 -10.73 5.73
C ILE A 105 2.60 -11.32 4.36
N TRP A 106 2.17 -10.47 3.43
CA TRP A 106 1.77 -10.87 2.08
C TRP A 106 2.92 -11.52 1.31
N ILE A 107 4.15 -10.99 1.42
CA ILE A 107 5.34 -11.60 0.81
C ILE A 107 5.53 -13.04 1.34
N LEU A 108 5.39 -13.25 2.64
CA LEU A 108 5.56 -14.57 3.26
C LEU A 108 4.48 -15.56 2.80
N VAL A 109 3.21 -15.13 2.80
CA VAL A 109 2.07 -15.96 2.35
C VAL A 109 2.20 -16.31 0.87
N ARG A 110 2.58 -15.35 0.03
CA ARG A 110 2.77 -15.56 -1.41
C ARG A 110 3.94 -16.52 -1.71
N ARG A 111 5.01 -16.47 -0.90
CA ARG A 111 6.10 -17.46 -0.96
C ARG A 111 5.67 -18.85 -0.51
N ALA A 112 4.83 -18.95 0.51
CA ALA A 112 4.26 -20.23 0.97
C ALA A 112 3.37 -20.87 -0.11
N ALA A 113 2.64 -20.04 -0.87
CA ALA A 113 1.88 -20.47 -2.05
C ALA A 113 2.76 -20.89 -3.26
N GLY A 114 4.09 -20.80 -3.16
CA GLY A 114 5.03 -21.26 -4.19
C GLY A 114 5.46 -20.21 -5.21
N VAL A 115 5.09 -18.93 -5.02
CA VAL A 115 5.52 -17.82 -5.89
C VAL A 115 6.74 -17.13 -5.28
N ASP A 116 7.86 -17.07 -6.00
CA ASP A 116 9.08 -16.39 -5.52
C ASP A 116 8.98 -14.86 -5.64
N GLN A 117 8.17 -14.26 -4.78
CA GLN A 117 8.01 -12.81 -4.68
C GLN A 117 9.02 -12.25 -3.67
N ARG A 118 9.94 -11.38 -4.14
CA ARG A 118 11.03 -10.83 -3.32
C ARG A 118 10.80 -9.40 -2.87
N GLN A 119 10.04 -8.65 -3.64
CA GLN A 119 9.73 -7.26 -3.39
C GLN A 119 8.25 -7.11 -3.05
N GLY A 120 7.95 -6.20 -2.12
CA GLY A 120 6.60 -5.77 -1.83
C GLY A 120 5.93 -5.13 -3.04
N ILE A 121 4.60 -5.05 -3.03
CA ILE A 121 3.82 -4.44 -4.12
C ILE A 121 3.38 -3.02 -3.79
N LEU A 122 3.68 -2.54 -2.57
CA LEU A 122 3.23 -1.27 -2.02
C LEU A 122 3.42 -0.09 -2.97
N GLY A 123 4.62 0.07 -3.54
CA GLY A 123 4.90 1.19 -4.45
C GLY A 123 4.05 1.15 -5.72
N ARG A 124 3.77 -0.05 -6.25
CA ARG A 124 2.88 -0.21 -7.43
C ARG A 124 1.43 0.05 -7.07
N LEU A 125 0.97 -0.44 -5.91
CA LEU A 125 -0.38 -0.14 -5.43
C LEU A 125 -0.58 1.36 -5.22
N PHE A 126 0.40 2.03 -4.61
CA PHE A 126 0.34 3.47 -4.41
C PHE A 126 0.26 4.20 -5.75
N LEU A 127 1.10 3.84 -6.72
CA LEU A 127 1.06 4.42 -8.07
C LEU A 127 -0.30 4.17 -8.77
N VAL A 128 -0.77 2.93 -8.79
CA VAL A 128 -2.03 2.55 -9.45
C VAL A 128 -3.21 3.25 -8.79
N THR A 129 -3.29 3.26 -7.46
CA THR A 129 -4.36 3.96 -6.75
C THR A 129 -4.27 5.47 -6.94
N THR A 130 -3.07 6.06 -7.02
CA THR A 130 -2.93 7.48 -7.38
C THR A 130 -3.53 7.74 -8.76
N ILE A 131 -3.14 6.96 -9.77
CA ILE A 131 -3.57 7.16 -11.16
C ILE A 131 -5.07 6.88 -11.35
N VAL A 132 -5.65 5.99 -10.55
CA VAL A 132 -7.07 5.61 -10.70
C VAL A 132 -7.96 6.41 -9.76
N VAL A 133 -7.68 6.40 -8.45
CA VAL A 133 -8.54 6.97 -7.43
C VAL A 133 -8.54 8.49 -7.49
N VAL A 134 -7.39 9.13 -7.70
CA VAL A 134 -7.34 10.61 -7.72
C VAL A 134 -8.16 11.17 -8.89
N PRO A 135 -8.03 10.69 -10.14
CA PRO A 135 -8.88 11.18 -11.23
C PRO A 135 -10.35 10.83 -11.04
N VAL A 136 -10.68 9.62 -10.60
CA VAL A 136 -12.08 9.23 -10.33
C VAL A 136 -12.69 10.13 -9.26
N PHE A 137 -11.97 10.38 -8.17
CA PHE A 137 -12.40 11.30 -7.13
C PHE A 137 -12.52 12.74 -7.65
N THR A 138 -11.59 13.20 -8.48
CA THR A 138 -11.63 14.55 -9.08
C THR A 138 -12.85 14.72 -9.97
N VAL A 139 -13.14 13.75 -10.84
CA VAL A 139 -14.34 13.75 -11.69
C VAL A 139 -15.59 13.75 -10.82
N TRP A 140 -15.67 12.85 -9.84
CA TRP A 140 -16.81 12.83 -8.92
C TRP A 140 -16.98 14.18 -8.20
N PHE A 141 -15.91 14.76 -7.67
CA PHE A 141 -15.94 16.00 -6.89
C PHE A 141 -16.40 17.20 -7.73
N LEU A 142 -15.90 17.33 -8.96
CA LEU A 142 -16.22 18.44 -9.86
C LEU A 142 -17.62 18.33 -10.48
N PHE A 143 -18.07 17.12 -10.85
CA PHE A 143 -19.30 16.94 -11.61
C PHE A 143 -20.51 16.48 -10.79
N LEU A 144 -20.30 15.78 -9.68
CA LEU A 144 -21.36 15.13 -8.89
C LEU A 144 -21.43 15.61 -7.44
N GLY A 145 -20.29 15.84 -6.79
CA GLY A 145 -20.18 15.87 -5.32
C GLY A 145 -20.19 17.24 -4.64
N GLY A 146 -19.71 18.33 -5.25
CA GLY A 146 -19.65 19.59 -4.49
C GLY A 146 -19.20 20.88 -5.17
N LEU A 147 -18.77 20.87 -6.43
CA LEU A 147 -18.35 22.09 -7.14
C LEU A 147 -19.18 22.36 -8.40
N GLN A 148 -20.46 21.97 -8.39
CA GLN A 148 -21.39 22.56 -9.34
C GLN A 148 -21.42 24.06 -9.07
N PRO A 149 -21.20 24.92 -10.08
CA PRO A 149 -21.53 26.33 -9.93
C PRO A 149 -22.99 26.36 -9.51
N THR A 150 -23.29 26.85 -8.31
CA THR A 150 -24.61 27.42 -8.06
C THR A 150 -24.70 28.54 -9.09
N GLY A 151 -25.33 28.24 -10.23
CA GLY A 151 -25.50 29.18 -11.32
C GLY A 151 -25.95 30.49 -10.70
N GLY A 152 -25.11 31.51 -10.81
CA GLY A 152 -25.36 32.79 -10.18
C GLY A 152 -26.68 33.33 -10.71
N SER A 153 -27.72 33.25 -9.89
CA SER A 153 -28.88 34.12 -9.98
C SER A 153 -28.58 35.32 -9.09
N PHE A 154 -27.91 36.31 -9.68
CA PHE A 154 -28.09 37.70 -9.29
C PHE A 154 -29.46 38.17 -9.80
#